data_AF-A0A2M7IB22-F1
#
_entry.id   AF-A0A2M7IB22-F1
#
_cell.length_a   1.000
_cell.length_b   1.000
_cell.length_c   1.000
_cell.angle_alpha   90.00
_cell.angle_beta   90.00
_cell.angle_gamma   90.00
#
_symmetry.space_group_name_H-M   'P 1'
#
loop_
_entity.id
_entity.type
_entity.pdbx_description
1 polymer ?
#
loop_
_entity_poly.entity_id
_entity_poly.type
_entity_poly.pdbx_seq_one_letter_code
_entity_poly.pdbx_strand_id
1 'polypeptide(L)' 'MDQVRGKLALRGWRSLSAWALAHGYLPVTARRAVYDWGMRDDHEPLGGIKRAIMRDLRRTLEADVELEAVR' A
#
# COMPACT_ATOMS: atom_id res chain seq x y z
N MET A 1 4.62 -9.82 1.78
CA MET A 1 4.95 -8.83 0.72
C MET A 1 4.30 -9.17 -0.62
N ASP A 2 4.20 -10.45 -0.99
CA ASP A 2 3.72 -10.85 -2.32
C ASP A 2 2.23 -10.57 -2.57
N GLN A 3 1.39 -10.67 -1.53
CA GLN A 3 -0.02 -10.30 -1.62
C GLN A 3 -0.23 -8.82 -1.98
N VAL A 4 0.56 -7.90 -1.41
CA VAL A 4 0.48 -6.47 -1.72
C VAL A 4 0.86 -6.21 -3.17
N ARG A 5 1.91 -6.88 -3.67
CA ARG A 5 2.34 -6.77 -5.07
C ARG A 5 1.28 -7.28 -6.03
N GLY A 6 0.67 -8.43 -5.74
CA GLY A 6 -0.41 -8.99 -6.55
C GLY A 6 -1.62 -8.05 -6.63
N LYS A 7 -2.08 -7.52 -5.48
CA LYS A 7 -3.21 -6.58 -5.43
C LYS A 7 -2.91 -5.27 -6.18
N LEU A 8 -1.67 -4.76 -6.07
CA LEU A 8 -1.24 -3.59 -6.83
C LEU A 8 -1.19 -3.86 -8.34
N ALA A 9 -0.70 -5.03 -8.77
CA ALA A 9 -0.64 -5.40 -10.18
C ALA A 9 -2.04 -5.47 -10.82
N LEU A 10 -3.04 -6.00 -10.10
CA LEU A 10 -4.44 -5.99 -10.53
C LEU A 10 -4.99 -4.57 -10.77
N ARG A 11 -4.38 -3.56 -10.16
CA ARG A 11 -4.75 -2.13 -10.26
C ARG A 11 -3.83 -1.35 -11.21
N GLY A 12 -3.10 -2.05 -12.08
CA GLY A 12 -2.20 -1.43 -13.08
C GLY A 12 -0.86 -0.95 -12.51
N TRP A 13 -0.59 -1.13 -11.22
CA TRP A 13 0.69 -0.77 -10.62
C TRP A 13 1.72 -1.87 -10.84
N ARG A 14 2.74 -1.58 -11.65
CA ARG A 14 3.82 -2.54 -11.98
C ARG A 14 4.64 -2.99 -10.77
N SER A 15 4.68 -2.19 -9.70
CA SER A 15 5.36 -2.52 -8.44
C SER A 15 4.95 -1.57 -7.31
N LEU A 16 5.27 -1.95 -6.06
CA LEU A 16 5.17 -1.06 -4.90
C LEU A 16 6.03 0.20 -5.06
N SER A 17 7.20 0.08 -5.71
CA SER A 17 8.07 1.24 -5.98
C SER A 17 7.41 2.23 -6.94
N ALA A 18 6.78 1.72 -8.01
CA ALA A 18 6.07 2.56 -8.98
C ALA A 18 4.88 3.26 -8.34
N TRP A 19 4.09 2.52 -7.54
CA TRP A 19 3.01 3.08 -6.73
C TRP A 19 3.53 4.17 -5.78
N ALA A 20 4.61 3.92 -5.06
CA ALA A 20 5.19 4.85 -4.10
C ALA A 20 5.62 6.17 -4.76
N LEU A 21 6.34 6.09 -5.89
CA LEU A 21 6.77 7.27 -6.64
C LEU A 21 5.58 8.11 -7.12
N ALA A 22 4.54 7.47 -7.64
CA ALA A 22 3.33 8.17 -8.09
C ALA A 22 2.56 8.85 -6.94
N HIS A 23 2.71 8.37 -5.71
CA HIS A 23 2.10 8.96 -4.51
C HIS A 23 3.06 9.86 -3.71
N GLY A 24 4.23 10.21 -4.27
CA GLY A 24 5.19 11.13 -3.65
C GLY A 24 6.02 10.51 -2.51
N TYR A 25 6.06 9.19 -2.41
CA TYR A 25 6.82 8.47 -1.39
C TYR A 25 8.16 7.93 -1.92
N LEU A 26 9.17 7.94 -1.06
CA LEU A 26 10.42 7.24 -1.32
C LEU A 26 10.17 5.71 -1.36
N PRO A 27 10.58 4.99 -2.43
CA PRO A 27 10.33 3.55 -2.56
C PRO A 27 10.86 2.71 -1.40
N VAL A 28 12.02 3.09 -0.84
CA VAL A 28 12.62 2.37 0.30
C VAL A 28 11.75 2.50 1.55
N THR A 29 11.18 3.69 1.79
CA THR A 29 10.31 3.97 2.92
C THR A 29 8.98 3.22 2.79
N ALA A 30 8.41 3.19 1.58
CA ALA A 30 7.20 2.41 1.31
C ALA A 30 7.40 0.91 1.51
N ARG A 31 8.52 0.36 1.00
CA ARG A 31 8.88 -1.04 1.22
C ARG A 31 9.06 -1.35 2.70
N ARG A 32 9.75 -0.48 3.43
CA ARG A 32 9.98 -0.65 4.87
C ARG A 32 8.67 -0.59 5.66
N ALA A 33 7.76 0.32 5.31
CA ALA A 33 6.44 0.40 5.95
C ALA A 33 5.64 -0.90 5.78
N VAL A 34 5.57 -1.43 4.56
CA VAL A 34 4.87 -2.70 4.28
C VAL A 34 5.55 -3.90 4.94
N TYR A 35 6.88 -3.93 4.96
CA TYR A 35 7.64 -4.98 5.62
C TYR A 35 7.43 -4.97 7.14
N ASP A 36 7.61 -3.82 7.78
CA ASP A 36 7.41 -3.67 9.22
C ASP A 36 5.97 -4.00 9.61
N TRP A 37 4.98 -3.56 8.83
CA TRP A 37 3.57 -3.89 9.05
C TRP A 37 3.32 -5.40 9.04
N GLY A 38 3.87 -6.13 8.07
CA GLY A 38 3.67 -7.58 7.95
C GLY A 38 4.51 -8.43 8.92
N MET A 39 5.42 -7.81 9.68
CA MET A 39 6.26 -8.47 10.68
C MET A 39 5.79 -8.20 12.12
N ARG A 40 4.74 -7.40 12.30
CA ARG A 40 4.21 -7.03 13.61
C ARG A 40 2.91 -7.77 13.89
N ASP A 41 2.78 -8.31 15.09
CA ASP A 41 1.55 -8.97 15.53
C ASP A 41 0.37 -7.99 15.61
N ASP A 42 0.63 -6.75 16.03
CA ASP A 42 -0.38 -5.68 16.13
C ASP A 42 -0.73 -5.03 14.78
N HIS A 43 0.04 -5.31 13.73
CA HIS A 43 -0.13 -4.71 12.40
C HIS A 43 -0.26 -3.17 12.43
N GLU A 44 0.37 -2.50 13.40
CA GLU A 44 0.28 -1.05 13.55
C GLU A 44 1.48 -0.33 12.91
N PRO A 45 1.26 0.62 11.98
CA PRO A 45 2.36 1.38 11.39
C PRO A 45 2.96 2.38 12.40
N LEU A 46 4.25 2.24 12.70
CA LEU A 46 4.96 3.15 13.58
C LEU A 46 5.40 4.45 12.87
N GLY A 47 4.99 5.59 13.43
CA GLY A 47 5.40 6.92 12.95
C GLY A 47 4.52 7.48 11.82
N GLY A 48 4.47 8.81 11.74
CA GLY A 48 3.52 9.54 10.87
C GLY A 48 3.62 9.14 9.39
N ILE A 49 4.84 9.01 8.86
CA ILE A 49 5.04 8.68 7.44
C ILE A 49 4.62 7.25 7.11
N LYS A 50 4.89 6.27 7.98
CA LYS A 50 4.46 4.87 7.75
C LYS A 50 2.94 4.75 7.82
N ARG A 51 2.30 5.49 8.75
CA ARG A 51 0.83 5.57 8.83
C ARG A 51 0.21 6.17 7.57
N ALA A 52 0.79 7.25 7.04
CA ALA A 52 0.34 7.86 5.79
C ALA A 52 0.46 6.88 4.61
N ILE A 53 1.61 6.24 4.45
CA ILE A 53 1.86 5.23 3.41
C ILE A 53 0.83 4.09 3.50
N MET A 54 0.64 3.51 4.69
CA MET A 54 -0.28 2.37 4.86
C MET A 54 -1.74 2.78 4.64
N ARG A 55 -2.14 3.99 5.06
CA ARG A 55 -3.48 4.53 4.80
C ARG A 55 -3.72 4.70 3.30
N ASP A 56 -2.79 5.32 2.60
CA ASP A 56 -2.96 5.61 1.17
C ASP A 56 -2.88 4.32 0.35
N LEU A 57 -2.00 3.39 0.73
CA LEU A 57 -1.93 2.06 0.14
C LEU A 57 -3.26 1.33 0.34
N ARG A 58 -3.82 1.36 1.55
CA ARG A 58 -5.13 0.77 1.84
C ARG A 58 -6.22 1.38 0.96
N ARG A 59 -6.28 2.70 0.84
CA ARG A 59 -7.22 3.40 -0.06
C ARG A 59 -7.06 2.96 -1.52
N THR A 60 -5.83 2.88 -2.03
CA THR A 60 -5.58 2.37 -3.39
C THR A 60 -6.12 0.94 -3.55
N LEU A 61 -5.96 0.11 -2.52
CA LEU A 61 -6.44 -1.27 -2.55
C LEU A 61 -7.97 -1.37 -2.38
N GLU A 62 -8.61 -0.44 -1.69
CA GLU A 62 -10.06 -0.41 -1.44
C GLU A 62 -10.87 0.27 -2.55
N ALA A 63 -10.26 1.13 -3.38
CA ALA A 63 -10.95 1.95 -4.37
C ALA A 63 -11.78 1.17 -5.42
N ASP A 64 -11.60 -0.15 -5.57
CA ASP A 64 -12.43 -0.99 -6.45
C ASP A 64 -13.73 -1.48 -5.78
N VAL A 65 -13.82 -1.51 -4.45
CA VAL A 65 -15.02 -1.99 -3.74
C VAL A 65 -16.20 -1.04 -3.97
N GLU A 66 -15.96 0.26 -4.11
CA GLU A 66 -17.03 1.22 -4.41
C GLU A 66 -17.43 1.25 -5.89
N LEU A 67 -16.53 0.92 -6.83
CA LEU A 67 -16.87 0.91 -8.26
C LEU A 67 -17.67 -0.35 -8.66
N GLU A 68 -17.50 -1.47 -7.96
CA GLU A 68 -18.34 -2.66 -8.14
C GLU A 68 -19.67 -2.59 -7.39
N ALA A 69 -19.74 -1.93 -6.23
CA ALA A 69 -20.97 -1.81 -5.44
C ALA A 69 -22.02 -0.83 -6.01
N VAL A 70 -21.61 0.00 -6.98
CA VAL A 70 -22.47 1.00 -7.65
C VAL A 70 -22.94 0.53 -9.04
N ARG A 71 -22.56 -0.69 -9.46
CA ARG A 71 -22.88 -1.27 -10.77
C ARG A 71 -23.88 -2.41 -10.66
#